data_AF-A0A920F4H3-F1
#
_entry.id   AF-A0A920F4H3-F1
#
_cell.length_a   1.000
_cell.length_b   1.000
_cell.length_c   1.000
_cell.angle_alpha   90.00
_cell.angle_beta   90.00
_cell.angle_gamma   90.00
#
_symmetry.space_group_name_H-M   'P 1'
#
loop_
_entity.id
_entity.type
_entity.pdbx_description
1 polymer ?
#
loop_
_entity_poly.entity_id
_entity_poly.type
_entity_poly.pdbx_seq_one_letter_code
_entity_poly.pdbx_strand_id
1 'polypeptide(L)'
;MSSSVKSGPIPAGRLQRGSSSSDNYISKFRQVLIRHGLTMTVIAIICLFVPFILDDFNSSLSKLFLSPSKYFVWFLAVTLFIFGYLKFTKKNLNVRQIAWICYLFVISVVEEIGFRLGLPLLFTSEFIGIDIFWIGVILSNFIFATIHYFTLRWKLTACVFTFLGGMGFSRLFSVTGDLALVILVHWAVTFLNTPSAPKGLNNSNLKD
;
A
#
# COMPACT_ATOMS: atom_id res chain seq x y z
N MET A 1 30.18 -13.87 31.52
CA MET A 1 30.07 -12.47 31.04
C MET A 1 29.51 -12.49 29.62
N SER A 2 28.23 -12.15 29.47
CA SER A 2 27.61 -12.01 28.14
C SER A 2 28.04 -10.67 27.56
N SER A 3 28.85 -10.69 26.51
CA SER A 3 29.20 -9.50 25.74
C SER A 3 27.98 -9.06 24.95
N SER A 4 27.19 -8.13 25.50
CA SER A 4 26.18 -7.42 24.73
C SER A 4 26.89 -6.57 23.68
N VAL A 5 27.08 -7.10 22.49
CA VAL A 5 27.46 -6.32 21.32
C VAL A 5 26.35 -5.28 21.14
N LYS A 6 26.62 -4.02 21.51
CA LYS A 6 25.74 -2.90 21.17
C LYS A 6 25.74 -2.82 19.65
N SER A 7 24.69 -3.33 19.02
CA SER A 7 24.44 -3.12 17.59
C SER A 7 24.33 -1.61 17.38
N GLY A 8 25.20 -1.05 16.53
CA GLY A 8 25.13 0.36 16.13
C GLY A 8 23.78 0.71 15.47
N PRO A 9 23.50 2.01 15.27
CA PRO A 9 22.25 2.46 14.66
C PRO A 9 22.07 1.89 13.26
N ILE A 10 20.87 1.37 12.98
CA ILE A 10 20.48 0.83 11.68
C ILE A 10 20.20 2.00 10.73
N PRO A 11 20.87 2.08 9.56
CA PRO A 11 20.70 3.19 8.63
C PRO A 11 19.29 3.22 8.01
N ALA A 12 18.91 4.38 7.49
CA ALA A 12 17.65 4.55 6.79
C ALA A 12 17.67 3.80 5.44
N GLY A 13 16.56 3.14 5.11
CA GLY A 13 16.34 2.57 3.77
C GLY A 13 15.86 3.64 2.78
N ARG A 14 15.44 3.20 1.58
CA ARG A 14 14.82 4.09 0.58
C ARG A 14 13.62 4.83 1.17
N LEU A 15 12.62 4.07 1.63
CA LEU A 15 11.39 4.60 2.23
C LEU A 15 11.44 4.63 3.76
N GLN A 16 12.02 3.62 4.40
CA GLN A 16 11.99 3.46 5.85
C GLN A 16 13.03 4.34 6.56
N ARG A 17 12.67 4.91 7.72
CA ARG A 17 13.57 5.68 8.59
C ARG A 17 14.59 4.75 9.27
N GLY A 18 15.76 5.29 9.62
CA GLY A 18 16.74 4.60 10.44
C GLY A 18 16.22 4.29 11.84
N SER A 19 16.92 3.44 12.58
CA SER A 19 16.51 3.02 13.91
C SER A 19 17.71 2.80 14.82
N SER A 20 17.66 3.32 16.05
CA SER A 20 18.66 3.05 17.08
C SER A 20 18.54 1.64 17.69
N SER A 21 17.41 0.97 17.49
CA SER A 21 17.18 -0.42 17.94
C SER A 21 16.63 -1.30 16.83
N SER A 22 16.97 -2.60 16.89
CA SER A 22 16.45 -3.64 15.99
C SER A 22 14.93 -3.82 16.11
N ASP A 23 14.41 -3.67 17.33
CA ASP A 23 13.00 -3.97 17.65
C ASP A 23 12.04 -3.01 16.96
N ASN A 24 12.47 -1.75 16.83
CA ASN A 24 11.70 -0.74 16.15
C ASN A 24 11.85 -0.82 14.61
N TYR A 25 12.90 -1.46 14.08
CA TYR A 25 13.16 -1.54 12.65
C TYR A 25 12.36 -2.66 11.98
N ILE A 26 11.72 -2.36 10.85
CA ILE A 26 11.00 -3.36 10.05
C ILE A 26 12.02 -4.05 9.14
N SER A 27 12.32 -5.30 9.46
CA SER A 27 13.28 -6.14 8.73
C SER A 27 12.65 -7.42 8.18
N LYS A 28 11.43 -7.75 8.62
CA LYS A 28 10.75 -8.99 8.28
C LYS A 28 9.42 -8.72 7.59
N PHE A 29 9.11 -9.56 6.61
CA PHE A 29 7.83 -9.50 5.91
C PHE A 29 6.64 -9.65 6.88
N ARG A 30 6.71 -10.55 7.86
CA ARG A 30 5.66 -10.71 8.89
C ARG A 30 5.36 -9.42 9.67
N GLN A 31 6.35 -8.57 9.91
CA GLN A 31 6.13 -7.28 10.59
C GLN A 31 5.30 -6.33 9.71
N VAL A 32 5.55 -6.30 8.41
CA VAL A 32 4.75 -5.52 7.44
C VAL A 32 3.31 -6.02 7.44
N LEU A 33 3.11 -7.34 7.35
CA LEU A 33 1.78 -7.95 7.33
C LEU A 33 0.98 -7.61 8.60
N ILE A 34 1.57 -7.79 9.79
CA ILE A 34 0.88 -7.58 11.06
C ILE A 34 0.63 -6.09 11.34
N ARG A 35 1.60 -5.20 11.05
CA ARG A 35 1.49 -3.80 11.44
C ARG A 35 0.71 -2.97 10.44
N HIS A 36 0.89 -3.24 9.16
CA HIS A 36 0.35 -2.42 8.10
C HIS A 36 -0.78 -3.16 7.39
N GLY A 37 -0.52 -4.39 6.94
CA GLY A 37 -1.55 -5.23 6.30
C GLY A 37 -2.81 -5.36 7.15
N LEU A 38 -2.67 -5.76 8.42
CA LEU A 38 -3.81 -5.90 9.33
C LEU A 38 -4.55 -4.58 9.54
N THR A 39 -3.84 -3.47 9.76
CA THR A 39 -4.46 -2.15 9.97
C THR A 39 -5.28 -1.73 8.75
N MET A 40 -4.73 -1.87 7.54
CA MET A 40 -5.44 -1.52 6.31
C MET A 40 -6.66 -2.43 6.08
N THR A 41 -6.52 -3.73 6.34
CA THR A 41 -7.62 -4.69 6.22
C THR A 41 -8.75 -4.38 7.19
N VAL A 42 -8.44 -4.07 8.46
CA VAL A 42 -9.47 -3.71 9.46
C VAL A 42 -10.23 -2.46 9.02
N ILE A 43 -9.53 -1.43 8.54
CA ILE A 43 -10.18 -0.19 8.04
C ILE A 43 -11.10 -0.50 6.85
N ALA A 44 -10.61 -1.24 5.86
CA ALA A 44 -11.40 -1.61 4.68
C ALA A 44 -12.66 -2.41 5.06
N ILE A 45 -12.51 -3.39 5.97
CA ILE A 45 -13.62 -4.19 6.48
C ILE A 45 -14.65 -3.30 7.19
N ILE A 46 -14.21 -2.42 8.10
CA ILE A 46 -15.11 -1.49 8.81
C ILE A 46 -15.89 -0.62 7.81
N CYS A 47 -15.24 -0.13 6.75
CA CYS A 47 -15.92 0.64 5.72
C CYS A 47 -16.96 -0.20 4.96
N LEU A 48 -16.61 -1.43 4.57
CA LEU A 48 -17.52 -2.32 3.83
C LEU A 48 -18.70 -2.85 4.67
N PHE A 49 -18.64 -2.76 6.01
CA PHE A 49 -19.80 -3.03 6.86
C PHE A 49 -20.91 -1.97 6.75
N VAL A 50 -20.62 -0.81 6.16
CA VAL A 50 -21.60 0.26 5.94
C VAL A 50 -22.37 -0.03 4.63
N PRO A 51 -23.72 -0.17 4.66
CA PRO A 51 -24.48 -0.64 3.51
C PRO A 51 -24.28 0.16 2.22
N PHE A 52 -24.35 1.50 2.26
CA PHE A 52 -24.17 2.31 1.06
C PHE A 52 -22.75 2.21 0.47
N ILE A 53 -21.72 2.02 1.31
CA ILE A 53 -20.34 1.81 0.84
C ILE A 53 -20.23 0.46 0.13
N LEU A 54 -20.95 -0.56 0.60
CA LEU A 54 -20.99 -1.87 -0.06
C LEU A 54 -21.68 -1.79 -1.43
N ASP A 55 -22.74 -0.99 -1.56
CA ASP A 55 -23.40 -0.74 -2.84
C ASP A 55 -22.48 -0.02 -3.83
N ASP A 56 -21.79 1.04 -3.37
CA ASP A 56 -20.80 1.76 -4.17
C ASP A 56 -19.59 0.88 -4.54
N PHE A 57 -19.18 -0.03 -3.65
CA PHE A 57 -18.14 -1.02 -3.94
C PHE A 57 -18.54 -1.91 -5.11
N ASN A 58 -19.74 -2.50 -5.06
CA ASN A 58 -20.25 -3.35 -6.13
C ASN A 58 -20.37 -2.56 -7.45
N SER A 59 -20.90 -1.35 -7.40
CA SER A 59 -21.02 -0.45 -8.56
C SER A 59 -19.65 -0.12 -9.17
N SER A 60 -18.65 0.16 -8.34
CA SER A 60 -17.29 0.52 -8.78
C SER A 60 -16.52 -0.62 -9.48
N LEU A 61 -17.00 -1.86 -9.33
CA LEU A 61 -16.46 -3.04 -10.01
C LEU A 61 -17.29 -3.46 -11.24
N SER A 62 -18.39 -2.78 -11.55
CA SER A 62 -19.26 -3.13 -12.68
C SER A 62 -18.50 -3.27 -14.01
N LYS A 63 -17.57 -2.37 -14.30
CA LYS A 63 -16.76 -2.39 -15.53
C LYS A 63 -15.86 -3.63 -15.62
N LEU A 64 -15.32 -4.10 -14.49
CA LEU A 64 -14.56 -5.35 -14.42
C LEU A 64 -15.41 -6.53 -14.88
N PHE A 65 -16.64 -6.63 -14.38
CA PHE A 65 -17.55 -7.73 -14.71
C PHE A 65 -18.18 -7.61 -16.11
N LEU A 66 -18.35 -6.39 -16.61
CA LEU A 66 -18.82 -6.14 -17.99
C LEU A 66 -17.74 -6.40 -19.04
N SER A 67 -16.46 -6.30 -18.69
CA SER A 67 -15.35 -6.45 -19.65
C SER A 67 -14.13 -7.16 -19.04
N PRO A 68 -14.29 -8.39 -18.53
CA PRO A 68 -13.23 -9.08 -17.77
C PRO A 68 -11.96 -9.31 -18.59
N SER A 69 -12.08 -9.52 -19.89
CA SER A 69 -10.94 -9.68 -20.80
C SER A 69 -10.02 -8.45 -20.84
N LYS A 70 -10.59 -7.23 -20.78
CA LYS A 70 -9.83 -5.99 -20.74
C LYS A 70 -8.96 -5.90 -19.48
N TYR A 71 -9.51 -6.23 -18.32
CA TYR A 71 -8.76 -6.20 -17.06
C TYR A 71 -7.77 -7.35 -16.96
N PHE A 72 -8.07 -8.50 -17.54
CA PHE A 72 -7.10 -9.58 -17.68
C PHE A 72 -5.87 -9.14 -18.49
N VAL A 73 -6.07 -8.43 -19.61
CA VAL A 73 -4.96 -7.86 -20.40
C VAL A 73 -4.15 -6.85 -19.59
N TRP A 74 -4.81 -5.94 -18.87
CA TRP A 74 -4.10 -4.97 -18.01
C TRP A 74 -3.35 -5.65 -16.86
N PHE A 75 -3.95 -6.65 -16.22
CA PHE A 75 -3.31 -7.45 -15.18
C PHE A 75 -2.06 -8.16 -15.72
N LEU A 76 -2.16 -8.76 -16.91
CA LEU A 76 -1.02 -9.39 -17.58
C LEU A 76 0.05 -8.36 -17.91
N ALA A 77 -0.33 -7.18 -18.41
CA ALA A 77 0.61 -6.10 -18.73
C ALA A 77 1.39 -5.64 -17.47
N VAL A 78 0.70 -5.40 -16.35
CA VAL A 78 1.34 -5.05 -15.07
C VAL A 78 2.24 -6.18 -14.57
N THR A 79 1.79 -7.42 -14.68
CA THR A 79 2.57 -8.60 -14.27
C THR A 79 3.85 -8.74 -15.09
N LEU A 80 3.76 -8.63 -16.42
CA LEU A 80 4.91 -8.64 -17.32
C LEU A 80 5.85 -7.48 -17.04
N PHE A 81 5.32 -6.29 -16.77
CA PHE A 81 6.11 -5.12 -16.33
C PHE A 81 6.89 -5.43 -15.05
N ILE A 82 6.25 -6.01 -14.03
CA ILE A 82 6.89 -6.37 -12.76
C ILE A 82 8.03 -7.36 -12.98
N PHE A 83 7.78 -8.46 -13.71
CA PHE A 83 8.81 -9.47 -13.97
C PHE A 83 9.93 -8.93 -14.87
N GLY A 84 9.59 -8.12 -15.87
CA GLY A 84 10.55 -7.41 -16.72
C GLY A 84 11.44 -6.47 -15.89
N TYR A 85 10.86 -5.69 -14.97
CA TYR A 85 11.60 -4.83 -14.06
C TYR A 85 12.55 -5.61 -13.16
N LEU A 86 12.10 -6.74 -12.58
CA LEU A 86 12.95 -7.60 -11.74
C LEU A 86 14.12 -8.18 -12.52
N LYS A 87 13.88 -8.63 -13.76
CA LYS A 87 14.94 -9.12 -14.66
C LYS A 87 15.92 -8.01 -15.00
N PHE A 88 15.43 -6.83 -15.38
CA PHE A 88 16.26 -5.67 -15.74
C PHE A 88 17.13 -5.19 -14.56
N THR A 89 16.56 -5.20 -13.34
CA THR A 89 17.27 -4.81 -12.11
C THR A 89 18.02 -5.94 -11.43
N LYS A 90 18.19 -7.09 -12.11
CA LYS A 90 18.93 -8.28 -11.64
C LYS A 90 18.50 -8.75 -10.24
N LYS A 91 17.20 -8.69 -9.95
CA LYS A 91 16.62 -9.16 -8.68
C LYS A 91 16.33 -10.65 -8.77
N ASN A 92 16.70 -11.39 -7.72
CA ASN A 92 16.42 -12.82 -7.65
C ASN A 92 14.92 -13.10 -7.51
N LEU A 93 14.38 -13.87 -8.45
CA LEU A 93 13.04 -14.42 -8.36
C LEU A 93 13.08 -15.68 -7.51
N ASN A 94 12.69 -15.54 -6.24
CA ASN A 94 12.51 -16.66 -5.32
C ASN A 94 11.09 -16.63 -4.74
N VAL A 95 10.72 -17.68 -4.01
CA VAL A 95 9.38 -17.81 -3.39
C VAL A 95 9.04 -16.59 -2.52
N ARG A 96 10.03 -16.04 -1.79
CA ARG A 96 9.83 -14.83 -0.98
C ARG A 96 9.48 -13.60 -1.83
N GLN A 97 10.13 -13.43 -2.98
CA GLN A 97 9.86 -12.33 -3.90
C GLN A 97 8.46 -12.48 -4.55
N ILE A 98 8.07 -13.71 -4.91
CA ILE A 98 6.73 -13.99 -5.44
C ILE A 98 5.67 -13.69 -4.36
N ALA A 99 5.85 -14.20 -3.14
CA ALA A 99 4.95 -13.92 -2.02
C ALA A 99 4.84 -12.42 -1.73
N TRP A 100 5.94 -11.68 -1.87
CA TRP A 100 5.95 -10.24 -1.75
C TRP A 100 5.12 -9.55 -2.84
N ILE A 101 5.29 -9.93 -4.11
CA ILE A 101 4.49 -9.38 -5.22
C ILE A 101 3.01 -9.66 -5.03
N CYS A 102 2.64 -10.89 -4.61
CA CYS A 102 1.26 -11.24 -4.29
C CYS A 102 0.72 -10.40 -3.14
N TYR A 103 1.51 -10.19 -2.08
CA TYR A 103 1.14 -9.31 -0.99
C TYR A 103 0.92 -7.86 -1.46
N LEU A 104 1.79 -7.35 -2.33
CA LEU A 104 1.64 -6.00 -2.89
C LEU A 104 0.35 -5.87 -3.71
N PHE A 105 -0.07 -6.93 -4.41
CA PHE A 105 -1.37 -6.92 -5.10
C PHE A 105 -2.52 -6.87 -4.10
N VAL A 106 -2.50 -7.76 -3.10
CA VAL A 106 -3.55 -7.84 -2.07
C VAL A 106 -3.66 -6.53 -1.29
N ILE A 107 -2.54 -5.93 -0.89
CA ILE A 107 -2.57 -4.66 -0.15
C ILE A 107 -3.08 -3.53 -1.02
N SER A 108 -2.76 -3.48 -2.33
CA SER A 108 -3.35 -2.50 -3.24
C SER A 108 -4.87 -2.66 -3.35
N VAL A 109 -5.41 -3.88 -3.38
CA VAL A 109 -6.87 -4.10 -3.32
C VAL A 109 -7.45 -3.51 -2.04
N VAL A 110 -6.88 -3.89 -0.89
CA VAL A 110 -7.36 -3.47 0.44
C VAL A 110 -7.29 -1.96 0.63
N GLU A 111 -6.18 -1.34 0.24
CA GLU A 111 -5.94 0.09 0.39
C GLU A 111 -6.87 0.92 -0.50
N GLU A 112 -7.13 0.50 -1.73
CA GLU A 112 -8.05 1.23 -2.61
C GLU A 112 -9.50 1.12 -2.14
N ILE A 113 -9.92 -0.06 -1.67
CA ILE A 113 -11.23 -0.25 -1.02
C ILE A 113 -11.37 0.68 0.19
N GLY A 114 -10.39 0.68 1.09
CA GLY A 114 -10.47 1.44 2.33
C GLY A 114 -10.37 2.96 2.11
N PHE A 115 -9.44 3.42 1.27
CA PHE A 115 -9.04 4.82 1.25
C PHE A 115 -9.48 5.60 0.02
N ARG A 116 -9.86 4.95 -1.08
CA ARG A 116 -10.36 5.65 -2.28
C ARG A 116 -11.87 5.55 -2.40
N LEU A 117 -12.44 4.47 -1.90
CA LEU A 117 -13.87 4.27 -1.82
C LEU A 117 -14.39 4.54 -0.40
N GLY A 118 -14.03 3.70 0.56
CA GLY A 118 -14.67 3.63 1.89
C GLY A 118 -14.59 4.92 2.70
N LEU A 119 -13.40 5.31 3.14
CA LEU A 119 -13.21 6.48 4.00
C LEU A 119 -13.69 7.80 3.37
N PRO A 120 -13.42 8.10 2.09
CA PRO A 120 -13.99 9.30 1.47
C PRO A 120 -15.51 9.34 1.56
N LEU A 121 -16.20 8.23 1.21
CA LEU A 121 -17.66 8.14 1.29
C LEU A 121 -18.17 8.22 2.73
N LEU A 122 -17.46 7.60 3.69
CA LEU A 122 -17.80 7.68 5.10
C LEU A 122 -17.74 9.14 5.59
N PHE A 123 -16.66 9.87 5.27
CA PHE A 123 -16.49 11.27 5.66
C PHE A 123 -17.49 12.22 5.02
N THR A 124 -17.96 11.89 3.82
CA THR A 124 -18.90 12.73 3.06
C THR A 124 -20.35 12.31 3.24
N SER A 125 -20.61 11.28 4.05
CA SER A 125 -21.96 10.87 4.39
C SER A 125 -22.62 11.90 5.31
N GLU A 126 -23.96 12.00 5.23
CA GLU A 126 -24.75 12.85 6.13
C GLU A 126 -24.50 12.53 7.61
N PHE A 127 -24.01 11.33 7.91
CA PHE A 127 -23.59 10.90 9.24
C PHE A 127 -22.44 11.73 9.83
N ILE A 128 -21.54 12.24 8.99
CA ILE A 128 -20.36 13.03 9.39
C ILE A 128 -20.52 14.52 9.02
N GLY A 129 -21.45 14.85 8.11
CA GLY A 129 -21.89 16.23 7.87
C GLY A 129 -20.89 17.09 7.08
N ILE A 130 -20.00 16.47 6.29
CA ILE A 130 -19.10 17.19 5.38
C ILE A 130 -19.66 17.11 3.95
N ASP A 131 -20.37 18.16 3.51
CA ASP A 131 -21.03 18.21 2.20
C ASP A 131 -20.05 18.35 1.00
N ILE A 132 -18.74 18.37 1.25
CA ILE A 132 -17.72 18.60 0.22
C ILE A 132 -16.88 17.33 0.02
N PHE A 133 -17.17 16.59 -1.06
CA PHE A 133 -16.49 15.33 -1.42
C PHE A 133 -14.96 15.39 -1.30
N TRP A 134 -14.35 16.46 -1.81
CA TRP A 134 -12.89 16.61 -1.83
C TRP A 134 -12.26 16.79 -0.45
N ILE A 135 -13.00 17.26 0.55
CA ILE A 135 -12.50 17.32 1.93
C ILE A 135 -12.38 15.90 2.49
N GLY A 136 -13.36 15.03 2.25
CA GLY A 136 -13.30 13.61 2.62
C GLY A 136 -12.13 12.89 1.94
N VAL A 137 -11.87 13.19 0.66
CA VAL A 137 -10.70 12.68 -0.07
C VAL A 137 -9.38 13.14 0.57
N ILE A 138 -9.24 14.43 0.90
CA ILE A 138 -8.03 14.97 1.53
C ILE A 138 -7.81 14.31 2.89
N LEU A 139 -8.87 14.19 3.71
CA LEU A 139 -8.78 13.58 5.03
C LEU A 139 -8.40 12.10 4.96
N SER A 140 -9.02 11.34 4.04
CA SER A 140 -8.68 9.94 3.79
C SER A 140 -7.20 9.79 3.40
N ASN A 141 -6.70 10.60 2.47
CA ASN A 141 -5.31 10.56 2.04
C ASN A 141 -4.33 10.99 3.15
N PHE A 142 -4.73 11.93 4.00
CA PHE A 142 -3.94 12.32 5.16
C PHE A 142 -3.81 11.17 6.17
N ILE A 143 -4.92 10.48 6.47
CA ILE A 143 -4.92 9.28 7.33
C ILE A 143 -4.09 8.17 6.68
N PHE A 144 -4.24 7.94 5.39
CA PHE A 144 -3.47 6.95 4.63
C PHE A 144 -1.96 7.16 4.78
N ALA A 145 -1.47 8.38 4.53
CA ALA A 145 -0.07 8.74 4.68
C ALA A 145 0.42 8.64 6.13
N THR A 146 -0.44 9.00 7.09
CA THR A 146 -0.14 8.90 8.53
C THR A 146 0.01 7.44 8.96
N ILE A 147 -0.84 6.54 8.50
CA ILE A 147 -0.73 5.10 8.78
C ILE A 147 0.59 4.56 8.22
N HIS A 148 1.01 4.95 7.02
CA HIS A 148 2.32 4.57 6.47
C HIS A 148 3.49 5.07 7.33
N TYR A 149 3.38 6.29 7.86
CA TYR A 149 4.40 6.88 8.74
C TYR A 149 4.60 6.05 10.03
N PHE A 150 3.53 5.49 10.60
CA PHE A 150 3.57 4.75 11.86
C PHE A 150 3.74 3.23 11.67
N THR A 151 2.98 2.62 10.77
CA THR A 151 2.96 1.16 10.57
C THR A 151 4.18 0.67 9.80
N LEU A 152 4.63 1.42 8.78
CA LEU A 152 5.79 1.10 7.96
C LEU A 152 7.05 1.91 8.30
N ARG A 153 6.94 2.88 9.22
CA ARG A 153 8.04 3.80 9.59
C ARG A 153 8.65 4.51 8.38
N TRP A 154 7.83 4.90 7.41
CA TRP A 154 8.30 5.63 6.22
C TRP A 154 8.79 7.04 6.56
N LYS A 155 9.79 7.54 5.84
CA LYS A 155 10.24 8.94 5.93
C LYS A 155 9.05 9.87 5.66
N LEU A 156 9.05 11.03 6.30
CA LEU A 156 7.99 12.03 6.09
C LEU A 156 7.86 12.40 4.61
N THR A 157 8.99 12.55 3.90
CA THR A 157 9.00 12.81 2.45
C THR A 157 8.28 11.72 1.66
N ALA A 158 8.50 10.44 1.98
CA ALA A 158 7.76 9.35 1.35
C ALA A 158 6.26 9.41 1.66
N CYS A 159 5.87 9.80 2.87
CA CYS A 159 4.46 9.96 3.25
C CYS A 159 3.80 11.13 2.50
N VAL A 160 4.52 12.24 2.28
CA VAL A 160 4.03 13.35 1.44
C VAL A 160 3.81 12.88 0.00
N PHE A 161 4.74 12.15 -0.60
CA PHE A 161 4.52 11.58 -1.94
C PHE A 161 3.37 10.57 -1.98
N THR A 162 3.17 9.82 -0.91
CA THR A 162 2.06 8.86 -0.78
C THR A 162 0.72 9.58 -0.70
N PHE A 163 0.66 10.69 0.05
CA PHE A 163 -0.49 11.58 0.09
C PHE A 163 -0.80 12.13 -1.31
N LEU A 164 0.19 12.70 -2.01
CA LEU A 164 0.00 13.26 -3.35
C LEU A 164 -0.36 12.20 -4.39
N GLY A 165 0.29 11.03 -4.36
CA GLY A 165 -0.05 9.90 -5.22
C GLY A 165 -1.47 9.41 -4.96
N GLY A 166 -1.89 9.41 -3.69
CA GLY A 166 -3.25 9.06 -3.32
C GLY A 166 -4.29 10.08 -3.78
N MET A 167 -3.99 11.39 -3.75
CA MET A 167 -4.82 12.41 -4.41
C MET A 167 -4.95 12.13 -5.91
N GLY A 168 -3.87 11.71 -6.57
CA GLY A 168 -3.88 11.29 -7.97
C GLY A 168 -4.79 10.08 -8.23
N PHE A 169 -4.74 9.06 -7.37
CA PHE A 169 -5.62 7.90 -7.46
C PHE A 169 -7.08 8.24 -7.15
N SER A 170 -7.35 9.11 -6.18
CA SER A 170 -8.70 9.62 -5.93
C SER A 170 -9.24 10.39 -7.14
N ARG A 171 -8.39 11.16 -7.84
CA ARG A 171 -8.79 11.81 -9.10
C ARG A 171 -9.07 10.78 -10.19
N LEU A 172 -8.20 9.80 -10.40
CA LEU A 172 -8.41 8.71 -11.35
C LEU A 172 -9.73 7.99 -11.07
N PHE A 173 -10.00 7.66 -9.81
CA PHE A 173 -11.24 7.02 -9.38
C PHE A 173 -12.45 7.93 -9.64
N SER A 174 -12.42 9.21 -9.25
CA SER A 174 -13.55 10.13 -9.47
C SER A 174 -13.92 10.34 -10.95
N VAL A 175 -12.95 10.26 -11.85
CA VAL A 175 -13.17 10.43 -13.30
C VAL A 175 -13.66 9.14 -13.94
N THR A 176 -13.19 7.99 -13.45
CA THR A 176 -13.45 6.71 -14.10
C THR A 176 -14.56 5.90 -13.43
N GLY A 177 -14.81 6.10 -12.14
CA GLY A 177 -15.67 5.24 -11.31
C GLY A 177 -15.19 3.78 -11.27
N ASP A 178 -13.92 3.52 -11.59
CA ASP A 178 -13.41 2.18 -11.86
C ASP A 178 -12.36 1.77 -10.82
N LEU A 179 -12.81 1.07 -9.78
CA LEU A 179 -11.94 0.68 -8.68
C LEU A 179 -10.91 -0.37 -9.13
N ALA A 180 -11.30 -1.28 -10.03
CA ALA A 180 -10.41 -2.32 -10.55
C ALA A 180 -9.23 -1.72 -11.33
N LEU A 181 -9.47 -0.68 -12.15
CA LEU A 181 -8.40 0.05 -12.82
C LEU A 181 -7.44 0.70 -11.81
N VAL A 182 -7.98 1.40 -10.81
CA VAL A 182 -7.17 2.09 -9.80
C VAL A 182 -6.31 1.09 -9.02
N ILE A 183 -6.86 -0.08 -8.66
CA ILE A 183 -6.11 -1.17 -8.02
C ILE A 183 -4.93 -1.63 -8.88
N LEU A 184 -5.12 -1.83 -10.19
CA LEU A 184 -4.05 -2.28 -11.09
C LEU A 184 -2.93 -1.24 -11.21
N VAL A 185 -3.29 0.05 -11.34
CA VAL A 185 -2.30 1.14 -11.38
C VAL A 185 -1.57 1.25 -10.03
N HIS A 186 -2.30 1.16 -8.93
CA HIS A 186 -1.72 1.20 -7.60
C HIS A 186 -0.75 0.02 -7.37
N TRP A 187 -1.09 -1.19 -7.79
CA TRP A 187 -0.22 -2.35 -7.67
C TRP A 187 1.14 -2.13 -8.36
N ALA A 188 1.13 -1.56 -9.57
CA ALA A 188 2.35 -1.21 -10.29
C ALA A 188 3.19 -0.18 -9.53
N VAL A 189 2.57 0.89 -9.00
CA VAL A 189 3.26 1.96 -8.26
C VAL A 189 3.81 1.44 -6.92
N THR A 190 3.04 0.66 -6.18
CA THR A 190 3.44 0.07 -4.90
C THR A 190 4.61 -0.90 -5.09
N PHE A 191 4.60 -1.68 -6.18
CA PHE A 191 5.75 -2.48 -6.57
C PHE A 191 6.98 -1.61 -6.86
N LEU A 192 6.87 -0.54 -7.65
CA LEU A 192 8.01 0.34 -7.94
C LEU A 192 8.58 1.02 -6.69
N ASN A 193 7.73 1.34 -5.71
CA ASN A 193 8.15 1.89 -4.43
C ASN A 193 8.87 0.87 -3.57
N THR A 194 8.42 -0.39 -3.59
CA THR A 194 8.94 -1.48 -2.77
C THR A 194 9.21 -2.75 -3.58
N PRO A 195 10.18 -2.73 -4.52
CA PRO A 195 10.33 -3.80 -5.51
C PRO A 195 10.92 -5.09 -4.92
N SER A 196 11.27 -5.11 -3.64
CA SER A 196 11.86 -6.28 -2.97
C SER A 196 11.32 -6.41 -1.56
N ALA A 197 11.08 -7.66 -1.14
CA ALA A 197 10.71 -7.95 0.24
C ALA A 197 11.74 -7.37 1.23
N PRO A 198 11.32 -6.94 2.44
CA PRO A 198 12.24 -6.51 3.49
C PRO A 198 13.32 -7.57 3.68
N LYS A 199 14.60 -7.22 3.57
CA LYS A 199 15.71 -8.15 3.85
C LYS A 199 15.95 -8.16 5.36
N GLY A 200 16.18 -9.34 5.92
CA GLY A 200 16.55 -9.45 7.33
C GLY A 200 17.85 -8.67 7.58
N LEU A 201 18.03 -8.15 8.80
CA LEU A 201 19.31 -7.63 9.23
C LEU A 201 20.29 -8.81 9.27
N ASN A 202 21.12 -8.96 8.24
CA ASN A 202 22.26 -9.86 8.33
C ASN A 202 23.36 -9.15 9.12
N ASN A 203 23.93 -9.83 10.11
CA ASN A 203 25.08 -9.36 10.91
C ASN A 203 26.33 -8.99 10.06
N SER A 204 26.32 -9.23 8.76
CA SER A 204 27.38 -8.83 7.83
C SER A 204 27.38 -7.35 7.48
N ASN A 205 26.29 -6.60 7.70
CA ASN A 205 26.23 -5.15 7.43
C ASN A 205 26.71 -4.29 8.62
N LEU A 206 27.35 -4.90 9.61
CA LEU A 206 27.96 -4.23 10.77
C LEU A 206 29.50 -4.27 10.70
N LYS A 207 30.07 -4.60 9.54
CA LYS A 207 31.53 -4.76 9.35
C LYS A 207 32.16 -3.83 8.31
N ASP A 208 31.42 -2.85 7.81
CA ASP A 208 31.98 -1.76 7.00
C ASP A 208 31.79 -0.42 7.74
#